data_AF-A0A7V1ZHE2-F1
#
_entry.id   AF-A0A7V1ZHE2-F1
#
_cell.length_a   1.000
_cell.length_b   1.000
_cell.length_c   1.000
_cell.angle_alpha   90.00
_cell.angle_beta   90.00
_cell.angle_gamma   90.00
#
_symmetry.space_group_name_H-M   'P 1'
#
loop_
_entity.id
_entity.type
_entity.pdbx_description
1 polymer ?
#
loop_
_entity_poly.entity_id
_entity_poly.type
_entity_poly.pdbx_seq_one_letter_code
_entity_poly.pdbx_strand_id
1 'polypeptide(L)'
;MLTEVVGFSFGPAAGLCRRPLFLALVVLALGCGPRPAPPAVEPARTTVKKAIAELRASQPQTARMLERLLADAESITAFEREAPFWDHTPGRTEAAWLRLAKLASVTVREKRERQLAARQQFEQVFAKATNELSRAQQELSETGMGRREAAAFQRAKG
;
A
#
# COMPACT_ATOMS: atom_id res chain seq x y z
N MET A 1 54.87 33.17 -33.25
CA MET A 1 55.06 33.55 -31.83
C MET A 1 54.77 32.33 -30.99
N LEU A 2 55.77 31.90 -30.22
CA LEU A 2 55.85 30.62 -29.52
C LEU A 2 54.98 30.63 -28.26
N THR A 3 54.08 29.66 -28.11
CA THR A 3 53.34 29.39 -26.87
C THR A 3 54.17 28.48 -25.97
N GLU A 4 54.44 28.95 -24.76
CA GLU A 4 55.24 28.28 -23.74
C GLU A 4 54.61 26.96 -23.27
N VAL A 5 55.42 25.90 -23.30
CA VAL A 5 55.12 24.60 -22.69
C VAL A 5 55.60 24.67 -21.24
N VAL A 6 54.65 24.76 -20.29
CA VAL A 6 54.96 24.61 -18.86
C VAL A 6 55.24 23.14 -18.58
N GLY A 7 56.51 22.80 -18.43
CA GLY A 7 56.97 21.50 -17.97
C GLY A 7 56.70 21.33 -16.48
N PHE A 8 55.83 20.38 -16.12
CA PHE A 8 55.72 19.88 -14.75
C PHE A 8 56.75 18.76 -14.56
N SER A 9 57.86 19.09 -13.91
CA SER A 9 58.90 18.12 -13.54
C SER A 9 58.41 17.20 -12.43
N PHE A 10 58.25 15.92 -12.74
CA PHE A 10 58.15 14.85 -11.74
C PHE A 10 59.50 14.69 -11.03
N GLY A 11 59.53 14.96 -9.71
CA GLY A 11 60.69 14.68 -8.86
C GLY A 11 60.88 13.18 -8.60
N PRO A 12 62.11 12.73 -8.30
CA PRO A 12 62.48 11.32 -8.33
C PRO A 12 61.99 10.53 -7.11
N ALA A 13 61.65 9.27 -7.37
CA ALA A 13 61.24 8.28 -6.39
C ALA A 13 62.41 7.82 -5.52
N ALA A 14 62.31 8.05 -4.20
CA ALA A 14 63.03 7.28 -3.19
C ALA A 14 62.30 7.38 -1.85
N GLY A 15 61.69 6.29 -1.38
CA GLY A 15 61.30 6.18 0.04
C GLY A 15 60.01 5.45 0.43
N LEU A 16 59.23 4.85 -0.47
CA LEU A 16 57.89 4.32 -0.12
C LEU A 16 57.58 2.91 -0.67
N CYS A 17 58.55 2.02 -0.82
CA CYS A 17 58.34 0.68 -1.40
C CYS A 17 57.72 -0.38 -0.45
N ARG A 18 57.26 -0.03 0.77
CA ARG A 18 56.63 -1.01 1.70
C ARG A 18 55.19 -0.68 2.13
N ARG A 19 54.64 0.47 1.71
CA ARG A 19 53.32 0.95 2.16
C ARG A 19 52.13 0.82 1.20
N PRO A 20 52.24 0.47 -0.10
CA PRO A 20 51.04 0.38 -0.94
C PRO A 20 50.18 -0.85 -0.58
N LEU A 21 50.80 -1.94 -0.10
CA LEU A 21 50.07 -3.14 0.30
C LEU A 21 49.25 -2.92 1.57
N PHE A 22 49.75 -2.19 2.56
CA PHE A 22 49.00 -1.89 3.80
C PHE A 22 47.83 -0.94 3.54
N LEU A 23 48.00 0.07 2.69
CA LEU A 23 46.87 0.93 2.28
C LEU A 23 45.83 0.17 1.46
N ALA A 24 46.25 -0.70 0.53
CA ALA A 24 45.34 -1.57 -0.21
C ALA A 24 44.59 -2.55 0.71
N LEU A 25 45.27 -3.14 1.71
CA LEU A 25 44.66 -4.03 2.70
C LEU A 25 43.70 -3.30 3.65
N VAL A 26 44.00 -2.06 4.04
CA VAL A 26 43.11 -1.25 4.88
C VAL A 26 41.85 -0.84 4.11
N VAL A 27 41.96 -0.51 2.82
CA VAL A 27 40.79 -0.24 1.95
C VAL A 27 39.96 -1.51 1.73
N LEU A 28 40.60 -2.68 1.56
CA LEU A 28 39.91 -3.97 1.48
C LEU A 28 39.23 -4.35 2.81
N ALA A 29 39.86 -4.08 3.95
CA ALA A 29 39.31 -4.37 5.27
C ALA A 29 38.14 -3.44 5.66
N LEU A 30 38.18 -2.18 5.25
CA LEU A 30 37.07 -1.22 5.43
C LEU A 30 35.88 -1.49 4.49
N GLY A 31 36.10 -2.17 3.35
CA GLY A 31 35.04 -2.62 2.45
C GLY A 31 34.28 -3.86 2.91
N CYS A 32 34.80 -4.59 3.92
CA CYS A 32 34.19 -5.80 4.49
C CYS A 32 33.41 -5.53 5.78
N GLY A 33 32.68 -4.41 5.85
CA GLY A 33 31.66 -4.22 6.89
C GLY A 33 30.49 -5.20 6.69
N PRO A 34 29.82 -5.65 7.76
CA PRO A 34 28.64 -6.51 7.63
C PRO A 34 27.57 -5.80 6.79
N ARG A 35 27.14 -6.46 5.71
CA ARG A 35 26.05 -5.97 4.85
C ARG A 35 24.82 -5.74 5.73
N PRO A 36 24.19 -4.55 5.69
CA PRO A 36 22.96 -4.33 6.43
C PRO A 36 21.92 -5.35 5.99
N ALA A 37 21.35 -6.09 6.95
CA ALA A 37 20.32 -7.07 6.66
C ALA A 37 19.12 -6.36 6.00
N PRO A 38 18.54 -6.91 4.93
CA PRO A 38 17.39 -6.30 4.29
C PRO A 38 16.22 -6.21 5.27
N PRO A 39 15.40 -5.14 5.21
CA PRO A 39 14.26 -4.99 6.10
C PRO A 39 13.26 -6.14 5.97
N ALA A 40 12.62 -6.52 7.07
CA ALA A 40 11.60 -7.56 7.10
C ALA A 40 10.29 -7.06 6.46
N VAL A 41 10.12 -7.27 5.16
CA VAL A 41 8.98 -6.77 4.36
C VAL A 41 7.77 -7.72 4.32
N GLU A 42 7.94 -8.99 4.72
CA GLU A 42 6.87 -10.00 4.71
C GLU A 42 5.57 -9.61 5.46
N PRO A 43 5.61 -9.03 6.67
CA PRO A 43 4.37 -8.59 7.33
C PRO A 43 3.65 -7.49 6.53
N ALA A 44 4.40 -6.55 5.92
CA ALA A 44 3.81 -5.52 5.07
C ALA A 44 3.21 -6.13 3.78
N ARG A 45 3.91 -7.07 3.16
CA ARG A 45 3.42 -7.80 1.98
C ARG A 45 2.11 -8.53 2.25
N THR A 46 2.03 -9.28 3.35
CA THR A 46 0.82 -10.06 3.69
C THR A 46 -0.37 -9.16 4.01
N THR A 47 -0.16 -8.05 4.72
CA THR A 47 -1.22 -7.09 5.05
C THR A 47 -1.75 -6.37 3.82
N VAL A 48 -0.88 -5.96 2.89
CA VAL A 48 -1.29 -5.35 1.62
C VAL A 48 -2.07 -6.34 0.75
N LYS A 49 -1.62 -7.60 0.64
CA LYS A 49 -2.36 -8.64 -0.10
C LYS A 49 -3.76 -8.88 0.47
N LYS A 50 -3.90 -8.87 1.79
CA LYS A 50 -5.22 -8.95 2.46
C LYS A 50 -6.09 -7.73 2.12
N ALA A 51 -5.53 -6.52 2.15
CA ALA A 51 -6.23 -5.30 1.78
C ALA A 51 -6.71 -5.33 0.32
N ILE A 52 -5.87 -5.79 -0.62
CA ILE A 52 -6.23 -5.96 -2.03
C ILE A 52 -7.40 -6.94 -2.18
N ALA A 53 -7.33 -8.10 -1.52
CA ALA A 53 -8.40 -9.10 -1.54
C ALA A 53 -9.72 -8.52 -0.99
N GLU A 54 -9.65 -7.75 0.10
CA GLU A 54 -10.80 -7.09 0.70
C GLU A 54 -11.43 -6.00 -0.21
N LEU A 55 -10.61 -5.28 -0.98
CA LEU A 55 -11.06 -4.19 -1.86
C LEU A 55 -11.56 -4.66 -3.22
N ARG A 56 -11.11 -5.82 -3.71
CA ARG A 56 -11.35 -6.29 -5.08
C ARG A 56 -12.82 -6.34 -5.48
N ALA A 57 -13.71 -6.74 -4.56
CA ALA A 57 -15.15 -6.84 -4.83
C ALA A 57 -15.85 -5.46 -4.89
N SER A 58 -15.51 -4.54 -3.98
CA SER A 58 -16.20 -3.26 -3.86
C SER A 58 -15.55 -2.12 -4.65
N GLN A 59 -14.23 -2.17 -4.85
CA GLN A 59 -13.40 -1.10 -5.41
C GLN A 59 -12.28 -1.69 -6.28
N PRO A 60 -12.60 -2.25 -7.46
CA PRO A 60 -11.62 -2.96 -8.29
C PRO A 60 -10.50 -2.06 -8.82
N GLN A 61 -10.77 -0.77 -9.05
CA GLN A 61 -9.77 0.19 -9.51
C GLN A 61 -8.70 0.45 -8.44
N THR A 62 -9.13 0.67 -7.19
CA THR A 62 -8.22 0.85 -6.04
C THR A 62 -7.39 -0.41 -5.78
N ALA A 63 -7.99 -1.60 -5.92
CA ALA A 63 -7.27 -2.87 -5.79
C ALA A 63 -6.16 -2.99 -6.85
N ARG A 64 -6.44 -2.69 -8.13
CA ARG A 64 -5.43 -2.69 -9.21
C ARG A 64 -4.32 -1.67 -8.98
N MET A 65 -4.64 -0.50 -8.43
CA MET A 65 -3.63 0.50 -8.07
C MET A 65 -2.68 -0.04 -6.99
N LEU A 66 -3.23 -0.64 -5.93
CA LEU A 66 -2.42 -1.27 -4.87
C LEU A 66 -1.59 -2.44 -5.39
N GLU A 67 -2.10 -3.23 -6.34
CA GLU A 67 -1.34 -4.30 -7.00
C GLU A 67 -0.12 -3.77 -7.76
N ARG A 68 -0.29 -2.66 -8.49
CA ARG A 68 0.83 -2.00 -9.19
C ARG A 68 1.88 -1.50 -8.21
N LEU A 69 1.45 -0.80 -7.15
CA LEU A 69 2.37 -0.30 -6.12
C LEU A 69 3.05 -1.42 -5.33
N LEU A 70 2.39 -2.56 -5.16
CA LEU A 70 2.99 -3.76 -4.58
C LEU A 70 4.09 -4.31 -5.50
N ALA A 71 3.83 -4.42 -6.80
CA ALA A 71 4.84 -4.84 -7.77
C ALA A 71 6.04 -3.87 -7.79
N ASP A 72 5.79 -2.56 -7.71
CA ASP A 72 6.84 -1.54 -7.65
C ASP A 72 7.69 -1.70 -6.37
N ALA A 73 7.07 -1.86 -5.20
CA ALA A 73 7.78 -2.08 -3.95
C ALA A 73 8.59 -3.38 -3.94
N GLU A 74 8.07 -4.44 -4.56
CA GLU A 74 8.78 -5.71 -4.75
C GLU A 74 9.98 -5.55 -5.70
N SER A 75 9.83 -4.79 -6.78
CA SER A 75 10.93 -4.51 -7.71
C SER A 75 12.06 -3.70 -7.05
N ILE A 76 11.72 -2.71 -6.22
CA ILE A 76 12.70 -1.93 -5.44
C ILE A 76 13.43 -2.85 -4.47
N THR A 77 12.70 -3.74 -3.78
CA THR A 77 13.30 -4.68 -2.82
C THR A 77 14.25 -5.66 -3.52
N ALA A 78 13.88 -6.14 -4.72
CA ALA A 78 14.72 -7.02 -5.52
C ALA A 78 15.99 -6.29 -6.01
N PHE A 79 15.84 -5.08 -6.54
CA PHE A 79 16.96 -4.24 -6.96
C PHE A 79 17.95 -4.00 -5.82
N GLU A 80 17.46 -3.57 -4.66
CA GLU A 80 18.33 -3.35 -3.50
C GLU A 80 19.00 -4.65 -3.08
N ARG A 81 18.33 -5.80 -3.10
CA ARG A 81 18.95 -7.08 -2.74
C ARG A 81 20.12 -7.46 -3.66
N GLU A 82 20.04 -7.12 -4.94
CA GLU A 82 21.07 -7.44 -5.95
C GLU A 82 22.13 -6.35 -6.07
N ALA A 83 21.83 -5.12 -5.64
CA ALA A 83 22.73 -3.99 -5.74
C ALA A 83 24.05 -4.21 -4.97
N PRO A 84 25.19 -3.84 -5.56
CA PRO A 84 26.45 -3.75 -4.84
C PRO A 84 26.38 -2.71 -3.72
N PHE A 85 27.25 -2.84 -2.71
CA PHE A 85 27.14 -2.01 -1.51
C PHE A 85 27.28 -0.50 -1.75
N TRP A 86 28.00 -0.11 -2.80
CA TRP A 86 28.23 1.29 -3.18
C TRP A 86 27.06 1.92 -3.94
N ASP A 87 26.10 1.12 -4.43
CA ASP A 87 24.90 1.58 -5.15
C ASP A 87 23.62 1.45 -4.30
N HIS A 88 23.75 0.96 -3.07
CA HIS A 88 22.64 0.87 -2.13
C HIS A 88 22.16 2.25 -1.71
N THR A 89 20.83 2.45 -1.80
CA THR A 89 20.19 3.65 -1.24
C THR A 89 19.55 3.30 0.10
N PRO A 90 20.13 3.71 1.25
CA PRO A 90 19.58 3.38 2.56
C PRO A 90 18.17 3.99 2.71
N GLY A 91 17.23 3.25 3.27
CA GLY A 91 15.87 3.74 3.50
C GLY A 91 14.91 3.62 2.30
N ARG A 92 15.39 3.30 1.10
CA ARG A 92 14.55 3.29 -0.12
C ARG A 92 13.48 2.21 -0.06
N THR A 93 13.87 1.00 0.34
CA THR A 93 12.94 -0.12 0.50
C THR A 93 11.94 0.17 1.61
N GLU A 94 12.38 0.62 2.80
CA GLU A 94 11.47 0.95 3.89
C GLU A 94 10.48 2.05 3.48
N ALA A 95 10.94 3.11 2.83
CA ALA A 95 10.08 4.20 2.39
C ALA A 95 9.01 3.74 1.39
N ALA A 96 9.36 2.87 0.44
CA ALA A 96 8.40 2.32 -0.52
C ALA A 96 7.31 1.49 0.19
N TRP A 97 7.70 0.57 1.07
CA TRP A 97 6.77 -0.26 1.83
C TRP A 97 5.91 0.54 2.82
N LEU A 98 6.47 1.57 3.47
CA LEU A 98 5.72 2.46 4.35
C LEU A 98 4.64 3.25 3.61
N ARG A 99 4.95 3.79 2.43
CA ARG A 99 3.97 4.49 1.59
C ARG A 99 2.85 3.56 1.16
N LEU A 100 3.20 2.35 0.71
CA LEU A 100 2.24 1.33 0.30
C LEU A 100 1.33 0.91 1.47
N ALA A 101 1.91 0.61 2.64
CA ALA A 101 1.16 0.21 3.82
C ALA A 101 0.23 1.33 4.31
N LYS A 102 0.69 2.59 4.30
CA LYS A 102 -0.14 3.76 4.64
C LYS A 102 -1.31 3.93 3.67
N LEU A 103 -1.08 3.77 2.37
CA LEU A 103 -2.15 3.88 1.38
C LEU A 103 -3.16 2.73 1.51
N ALA A 104 -2.68 1.50 1.73
CA ALA A 104 -3.54 0.34 1.96
C ALA A 104 -4.41 0.52 3.21
N SER A 105 -3.85 1.05 4.30
CA SER A 105 -4.62 1.26 5.54
C SER A 105 -5.69 2.34 5.38
N VAL A 106 -5.38 3.45 4.71
CA VAL A 106 -6.34 4.53 4.42
C VAL A 106 -7.49 4.01 3.57
N THR A 107 -7.20 3.31 2.47
CA THR A 107 -8.24 2.83 1.54
C THR A 107 -9.16 1.78 2.17
N VAL A 108 -8.62 0.87 2.99
CA VAL A 108 -9.44 -0.08 3.75
C VAL A 108 -10.30 0.64 4.80
N ARG A 109 -9.74 1.64 5.48
CA ARG A 109 -10.48 2.44 6.46
C ARG A 109 -11.65 3.19 5.79
N GLU A 110 -11.41 3.88 4.69
CA GLU A 110 -12.45 4.57 3.93
C GLU A 110 -13.55 3.62 3.47
N LYS A 111 -13.19 2.42 2.99
CA LYS A 111 -14.18 1.39 2.64
C LYS A 111 -15.07 1.06 3.84
N ARG A 112 -14.48 0.83 5.01
CA ARG A 112 -15.23 0.49 6.23
C ARG A 112 -16.13 1.63 6.68
N GLU A 113 -15.64 2.87 6.63
CA GLU A 113 -16.44 4.06 6.95
C GLU A 113 -17.64 4.21 6.00
N ARG A 114 -17.46 4.00 4.70
CA ARG A 114 -18.58 3.99 3.73
C ARG A 114 -19.59 2.88 4.01
N GLN A 115 -19.12 1.68 4.38
CA GLN A 115 -20.02 0.58 4.74
C GLN A 115 -20.83 0.87 6.01
N LEU A 116 -20.20 1.47 7.03
CA LEU A 116 -20.89 1.87 8.26
C LEU A 116 -21.92 2.97 7.97
N ALA A 117 -21.56 3.99 7.18
CA ALA A 117 -22.48 5.04 6.79
C ALA A 117 -23.68 4.50 6.00
N ALA A 118 -23.46 3.59 5.05
CA ALA A 118 -24.53 2.95 4.29
C ALA A 118 -25.47 2.13 5.18
N ARG A 119 -24.92 1.41 6.18
CA ARG A 119 -25.74 0.66 7.15
C ARG A 119 -26.62 1.59 8.00
N GLN A 120 -26.05 2.68 8.51
CA GLN A 120 -26.79 3.66 9.29
C GLN A 120 -27.92 4.31 8.48
N GLN A 121 -27.65 4.65 7.22
CA GLN A 121 -28.67 5.19 6.31
C GLN A 121 -29.77 4.16 6.04
N PHE A 122 -29.39 2.90 5.81
CA PHE A 122 -30.36 1.83 5.61
C PHE A 122 -31.24 1.62 6.84
N GLU A 123 -30.67 1.58 8.05
CA GLU A 123 -31.43 1.43 9.30
C GLU A 123 -32.44 2.57 9.50
N GLN A 124 -32.05 3.82 9.20
CA GLN A 124 -32.94 4.98 9.28
C GLN A 124 -34.10 4.91 8.28
N VAL A 125 -33.83 4.52 7.03
CA VAL A 125 -34.86 4.37 6.00
C VAL A 125 -35.77 3.18 6.30
N PHE A 126 -35.19 2.07 6.74
CA PHE A 126 -35.93 0.87 7.11
C PHE A 126 -36.93 1.15 8.24
N ALA A 127 -36.49 1.83 9.30
CA ALA A 127 -37.37 2.19 10.43
C ALA A 127 -38.55 3.09 10.00
N LYS A 128 -38.30 4.04 9.09
CA LYS A 128 -39.38 4.89 8.53
C LYS A 128 -40.34 4.08 7.67
N ALA A 129 -39.81 3.25 6.77
CA ALA A 129 -40.61 2.40 5.90
C ALA A 129 -41.47 1.41 6.69
N THR A 130 -40.96 0.83 7.79
CA THR A 130 -41.75 -0.06 8.65
C THR A 130 -42.89 0.67 9.34
N ASN A 131 -42.66 1.91 9.80
CA ASN A 131 -43.70 2.72 10.43
C ASN A 131 -44.78 3.12 9.41
N GLU A 132 -44.39 3.55 8.21
CA GLU A 132 -45.32 3.87 7.12
C GLU A 132 -46.12 2.64 6.68
N LEU A 133 -45.47 1.47 6.55
CA LEU A 133 -46.15 0.21 6.27
C LEU A 133 -47.17 -0.15 7.36
N SER A 134 -46.82 0.03 8.64
CA SER A 134 -47.78 -0.23 9.74
C SER A 134 -48.97 0.72 9.72
N ARG A 135 -48.73 2.01 9.41
CA ARG A 135 -49.76 3.02 9.32
C ARG A 135 -50.68 2.76 8.12
N ALA A 136 -50.13 2.47 6.94
CA ALA A 136 -50.92 2.11 5.77
C ALA A 136 -51.77 0.85 6.02
N GLN A 137 -51.25 -0.14 6.75
CA GLN A 137 -52.03 -1.31 7.14
C GLN A 137 -53.19 -0.97 8.08
N GLN A 138 -52.99 -0.02 9.02
CA GLN A 138 -54.05 0.46 9.90
C GLN A 138 -55.13 1.23 9.13
N GLU A 139 -54.74 2.18 8.28
CA GLU A 139 -55.66 2.98 7.44
C GLU A 139 -56.50 2.07 6.52
N LEU A 140 -55.88 1.04 5.94
CA LEU A 140 -56.58 0.03 5.15
C LEU A 140 -57.53 -0.84 5.97
N SER A 141 -57.25 -1.09 7.25
CA SER A 141 -58.14 -1.83 8.14
C SER A 141 -59.34 -0.99 8.60
N GLU A 142 -59.13 0.31 8.84
CA GLU A 142 -60.15 1.27 9.29
C GLU A 142 -61.13 1.66 8.17
N THR A 143 -60.65 1.72 6.93
CA THR A 143 -61.49 2.02 5.76
C THR A 143 -62.39 0.86 5.33
N GLY A 144 -62.30 -0.29 6.00
CA GLY A 144 -63.17 -1.45 5.74
C GLY A 144 -62.80 -2.15 4.43
N MET A 145 -61.65 -2.81 4.43
CA MET A 145 -61.15 -3.57 3.26
C MET A 145 -62.15 -4.65 2.81
N GLY A 146 -62.52 -4.67 1.53
CA GLY A 146 -63.44 -5.66 0.98
C GLY A 146 -62.84 -7.07 0.96
N ARG A 147 -63.67 -8.13 1.06
CA ARG A 147 -63.21 -9.54 1.06
C ARG A 147 -62.23 -9.91 -0.07
N ARG A 148 -62.37 -9.30 -1.25
CA ARG A 148 -61.49 -9.53 -2.41
C ARG A 148 -60.13 -8.82 -2.28
N GLU A 149 -60.11 -7.64 -1.68
CA GLU A 149 -58.91 -6.84 -1.44
C GLU A 149 -58.08 -7.45 -0.31
N ALA A 150 -58.73 -7.93 0.75
CA ALA A 150 -58.06 -8.68 1.83
C ALA A 150 -57.37 -9.96 1.33
N ALA A 151 -58.01 -10.69 0.40
CA ALA A 151 -57.42 -11.87 -0.23
C ALA A 151 -56.23 -11.53 -1.13
N ALA A 152 -56.27 -10.40 -1.85
CA ALA A 152 -55.13 -9.93 -2.65
C ALA A 152 -53.96 -9.49 -1.75
N PHE A 153 -54.24 -8.82 -0.64
CA PHE A 153 -53.23 -8.38 0.33
C PHE A 153 -52.54 -9.56 1.01
N GLN A 154 -53.28 -10.62 1.34
CA GLN A 154 -52.70 -11.85 1.90
C GLN A 154 -51.79 -12.59 0.91
N ARG A 155 -52.14 -12.61 -0.39
CA ARG A 155 -51.27 -13.20 -1.44
C ARG A 155 -49.98 -12.41 -1.68
N ALA A 156 -49.98 -11.11 -1.41
CA ALA A 156 -48.78 -10.28 -1.54
C ALA A 156 -47.83 -10.38 -0.32
N LYS A 157 -48.32 -10.89 0.82
CA LYS A 157 -47.55 -11.07 2.06
C LYS A 157 -46.88 -12.44 2.18
N GLY A 158 -47.36 -13.46 1.46
CA GLY A 158 -46.80 -14.82 1.43
C GLY A 158 -45.90 -15.03 0.24
#